data_AF-A0A965JK86-F1
#
_entry.id   AF-A0A965JK86-F1
#
_cell.length_a   1.000
_cell.length_b   1.000
_cell.length_c   1.000
_cell.angle_alpha   90.00
_cell.angle_beta   90.00
_cell.angle_gamma   90.00
#
_symmetry.space_group_name_H-M   'P 1'
#
loop_
_entity.id
_entity.type
_entity.pdbx_description
1 polymer ?
#
loop_
_entity_poly.entity_id
_entity_poly.type
_entity_poly.pdbx_seq_one_letter_code
_entity_poly.pdbx_strand_id
1 'polypeptide(L)' 'MKKIYIISGEASGDLHAANLISELKKQNNSLEFRAWGGDRL' A
#
# COMPACT_ATOMS: atom_id res chain seq x y z
N MET A 1 4.44 16.05 -5.21
CA MET A 1 4.38 14.58 -5.08
C MET A 1 3.04 14.19 -4.48
N LYS A 2 2.42 13.11 -4.97
CA LYS A 2 1.15 12.60 -4.42
C LYS A 2 1.46 11.58 -3.32
N LYS A 3 0.84 11.76 -2.16
CA LYS A 3 0.98 10.86 -1.00
C LYS A 3 -0.27 10.02 -0.89
N ILE A 4 -0.10 8.69 -0.82
CA ILE A 4 -1.17 7.72 -0.69
C ILE A 4 -1.10 7.12 0.71
N TYR A 5 -2.22 7.16 1.42
CA TYR A 5 -2.36 6.51 2.72
C TYR A 5 -3.23 5.27 2.57
N ILE A 6 -2.76 4.14 3.08
CA ILE A 6 -3.50 2.89 3.08
C ILE A 6 -3.68 2.43 4.52
N ILE A 7 -4.93 2.17 4.90
CA ILE A 7 -5.29 1.67 6.22
C ILE A 7 -6.08 0.39 6.01
N SER A 8 -5.59 -0.69 6.60
CA SER A 8 -6.21 -2.01 6.57
C SER A 8 -6.34 -2.55 8.00
N GLY A 9 -7.43 -3.26 8.27
CA GLY A 9 -7.73 -3.83 9.59
C GLY A 9 -7.86 -5.35 9.60
N GLU A 10 -7.66 -6.01 8.46
CA GLU A 10 -7.76 -7.45 8.31
C GLU A 10 -6.63 -8.00 7.43
N ALA A 11 -6.21 -9.24 7.69
CA ALA A 11 -5.08 -9.87 7.00
C ALA A 11 -5.29 -10.00 5.47
N SER A 12 -6.54 -10.09 5.01
CA SER A 12 -6.91 -10.04 3.60
C SER A 12 -6.66 -8.65 3.02
N GLY A 13 -7.10 -7.59 3.69
CA GLY A 13 -6.89 -6.21 3.26
C GLY A 13 -5.40 -5.85 3.17
N ASP A 14 -4.57 -6.33 4.10
CA ASP A 14 -3.12 -6.10 4.12
C ASP A 14 -2.45 -6.68 2.86
N LEU A 15 -2.79 -7.92 2.52
CA LEU A 15 -2.26 -8.60 1.33
C LEU A 15 -2.65 -7.87 0.03
N HIS A 16 -3.91 -7.44 -0.09
CA HIS A 16 -4.37 -6.72 -1.27
C HIS A 16 -3.69 -5.35 -1.39
N ALA A 17 -3.54 -4.66 -0.26
CA ALA A 17 -2.84 -3.38 -0.21
C ALA A 17 -1.35 -3.51 -0.58
N ALA A 18 -0.65 -4.52 -0.08
CA ALA A 18 0.75 -4.77 -0.45
C ALA A 18 0.92 -5.01 -1.96
N ASN A 19 0.03 -5.80 -2.56
CA ASN A 19 0.00 -6.03 -4.02
C ASN A 19 -0.27 -4.74 -4.80
N LEU A 20 -1.23 -3.93 -4.33
CA LEU A 20 -1.55 -2.64 -4.95
C LEU A 20 -0.36 -1.66 -4.89
N ILE A 21 0.30 -1.54 -3.74
CA ILE A 21 1.49 -0.69 -3.58
C ILE A 21 2.60 -1.15 -4.52
N SER A 22 2.83 -2.47 -4.64
CA SER A 22 3.84 -3.04 -5.51
C SER A 22 3.62 -2.65 -6.99
N GLU A 23 2.40 -2.81 -7.49
CA GLU A 23 2.08 -2.45 -8.88
C GLU A 23 2.10 -0.94 -9.13
N LEU A 24 1.59 -0.14 -8.19
CA LEU A 24 1.62 1.32 -8.31
C LEU A 24 3.05 1.88 -8.30
N LYS A 25 3.95 1.29 -7.51
CA LYS A 25 5.38 1.63 -7.54
C LYS A 25 6.00 1.35 -8.91
N LYS A 26 5.65 0.24 -9.57
CA LYS A 26 6.15 -0.08 -10.92
C LYS A 26 5.68 0.93 -11.98
N GLN A 27 4.44 1.42 -11.86
CA GLN A 27 3.89 2.40 -12.79
C GLN A 27 4.39 3.82 -12.53
N ASN A 28 4.64 4.18 -11.27
CA ASN A 28 5.04 5.53 -10.91
C ASN A 28 5.89 5.58 -9.62
N ASN A 29 7.21 5.65 -9.79
CA ASN A 29 8.17 5.77 -8.68
C ASN A 29 8.09 7.09 -7.90
N SER A 30 7.33 8.10 -8.37
CA SER A 30 7.16 9.37 -7.65
C SER A 30 6.05 9.35 -6.59
N LEU A 31 5.32 8.23 -6.48
CA LEU A 31 4.29 8.03 -5.46
C LEU A 31 4.94 7.70 -4.12
N GLU A 32 4.55 8.44 -3.09
CA GLU A 32 4.90 8.16 -1.71
C GLU A 32 3.75 7.41 -1.03
N PHE A 33 4.08 6.35 -0.29
CA PHE A 33 3.10 5.53 0.41
C PHE A 33 3.32 5.60 1.92
N ARG A 34 2.23 5.70 2.67
CA ARG A 34 2.19 5.48 4.11
C ARG A 34 1.10 4.44 4.38
N ALA A 35 1.43 3.42 5.16
CA ALA A 35 0.57 2.27 5.36
C ALA A 35 0.42 1.99 6.85
N TRP A 36 -0.78 1.61 7.28
CA TRP A 36 -1.07 1.13 8.63
C TRP A 36 -1.97 -0.10 8.54
N GLY A 37 -1.53 -1.23 9.10
CA GLY A 37 -2.25 -2.50 9.10
C GLY A 37 -1.47 -3.56 9.87
N GLY A 38 -1.79 -4.83 9.64
CA GLY A 38 -1.11 -5.95 10.28
C GLY A 38 0.21 -6.32 9.60
N ASP A 39 0.79 -7.46 10.01
CA ASP A 39 2.12 -7.91 9.59
C ASP A 39 2.28 -8.17 8.08
N ARG A 40 1.19 -8.17 7.32
CA ARG A 40 1.17 -8.46 5.88
C ARG A 40 1.18 -7.21 4.99
N LEU A 41 1.16 -6.01 5.58
CA LEU A 41 1.08 -4.72 4.88
C LEU A 41 2.46 -4.08 4.66
#